data_AF-L5MIA5-F1
#
_entry.id   AF-L5MIA5-F1
#
_cell.length_a   1.000
_cell.length_b   1.000
_cell.length_c   1.000
_cell.angle_alpha   90.00
_cell.angle_beta   90.00
_cell.angle_gamma   90.00
#
_symmetry.space_group_name_H-M   'P 1'
#
loop_
_entity.id
_entity.type
_entity.pdbx_description
1 polymer ?
#
loop_
_entity_poly.entity_id
_entity_poly.type
_entity_poly.pdbx_seq_one_letter_code
_entity_poly.pdbx_strand_id
1 'polypeptide(L)'
;MERIMKAQALRDNSTMGYMMAKKHLEINPDHPIVETLCQKAEADKNDKSVKDLVVLLFETALLPSAFSLEDRQTHANCIYRMIKLGLGIDEDEVTAEPSAAVPDEIHPLEGDEDASRMEEVD
;
A
#
# COMPACT_ATOMS: atom_id res chain seq x y z
N MET A 1 12.05 -14.47 -3.99
CA MET A 1 11.38 -15.56 -4.73
C MET A 1 9.86 -15.42 -4.73
N GLU A 2 9.23 -15.04 -3.61
CA GLU A 2 7.78 -14.82 -3.50
C GLU A 2 7.16 -13.99 -4.65
N ARG A 3 7.76 -12.84 -4.99
CA ARG A 3 7.28 -11.98 -6.09
C ARG A 3 7.24 -12.68 -7.44
N ILE A 4 8.29 -13.45 -7.78
CA ILE A 4 8.38 -14.18 -9.05
C ILE A 4 7.30 -15.27 -9.10
N MET A 5 7.13 -16.00 -7.99
CA MET A 5 6.14 -17.06 -7.92
C MET A 5 4.69 -16.55 -7.92
N LYS A 6 4.44 -15.32 -7.46
CA LYS A 6 3.13 -14.66 -7.55
C LYS A 6 2.83 -14.11 -8.95
N ALA A 7 3.85 -13.80 -9.75
CA ALA A 7 3.69 -13.21 -11.08
C ALA A 7 3.44 -14.25 -12.19
N GLN A 8 3.50 -15.55 -11.90
CA GLN A 8 3.29 -16.62 -12.88
C GLN A 8 1.80 -16.82 -13.17
N ALA A 9 1.36 -16.52 -14.39
CA ALA A 9 -0.04 -16.58 -14.80
C ALA A 9 -0.68 -17.98 -14.78
N LEU A 10 0.11 -19.04 -15.05
CA LEU A 10 -0.36 -20.43 -15.12
C LEU A 10 0.00 -21.25 -13.87
N ARG A 11 0.32 -20.60 -12.75
CA ARG A 11 0.71 -21.30 -11.53
C ARG A 11 -0.52 -21.85 -10.81
N ASP A 12 -0.38 -23.06 -10.28
CA ASP A 12 -1.34 -23.63 -9.34
C ASP A 12 -1.23 -22.99 -7.95
N ASN A 13 -2.31 -22.32 -7.53
CA ASN A 13 -2.44 -21.65 -6.24
C ASN A 13 -2.51 -22.62 -5.05
N SER A 14 -2.77 -23.92 -5.26
CA SER A 14 -2.80 -24.95 -4.21
C SER A 14 -1.45 -25.07 -3.46
N THR A 15 -0.35 -24.70 -4.12
CA THR A 15 1.02 -24.77 -3.57
C THR A 15 1.39 -23.58 -2.69
N MET A 16 0.60 -22.50 -2.69
CA MET A 16 0.98 -21.24 -2.02
C MET A 16 1.03 -21.38 -0.49
N GLY A 17 0.14 -22.17 0.11
CA GLY A 17 0.07 -22.35 1.56
C GLY A 17 1.32 -22.98 2.18
N TYR A 18 2.01 -23.87 1.46
CA TYR A 18 3.25 -24.50 1.93
C TYR A 18 4.51 -23.65 1.70
N MET A 19 4.41 -22.61 0.86
CA MET A 19 5.54 -21.77 0.43
C MET A 19 5.53 -20.38 1.08
N MET A 20 4.46 -20.01 1.79
CA MET A 20 4.38 -18.79 2.59
C MET A 20 5.06 -19.01 3.95
N ALA A 21 6.37 -18.84 3.98
CA ALA A 21 7.10 -18.75 5.24
C ALA A 21 6.70 -17.46 6.00
N LYS A 22 6.67 -17.55 7.33
CA LYS A 22 6.57 -16.35 8.18
C LYS A 22 7.82 -15.50 7.94
N LYS A 23 7.61 -14.20 7.71
CA LYS A 23 8.69 -13.23 7.56
C LYS A 23 9.13 -12.78 8.95
N HIS A 24 10.44 -12.64 9.16
CA HIS A 24 11.00 -12.11 10.40
C HIS A 24 11.33 -10.63 10.19
N LEU A 25 10.83 -9.76 11.09
CA LEU A 25 11.19 -8.35 11.12
C LEU A 25 12.41 -8.20 12.01
N GLU A 26 13.55 -7.85 11.42
CA GLU A 26 14.76 -7.51 12.16
C GLU A 26 14.70 -6.05 12.62
N ILE A 27 15.06 -5.81 13.88
CA ILE A 27 15.00 -4.49 14.50
C ILE A 27 16.41 -4.06 14.91
N ASN A 28 16.79 -2.83 14.57
CA ASN A 28 18.02 -2.21 15.06
C ASN A 28 17.76 -1.50 16.41
N PRO A 29 18.29 -2.01 17.54
CA PRO A 29 18.06 -1.41 18.86
C PRO A 29 18.68 -0.02 19.02
N ASP A 30 19.72 0.31 18.26
CA ASP A 30 20.42 1.60 18.35
C ASP A 30 19.71 2.73 17.59
N HIS A 31 18.60 2.41 16.90
CA HIS A 31 17.87 3.41 16.14
C HIS A 31 16.93 4.21 17.06
N PRO A 32 16.96 5.57 17.04
CA PRO A 32 16.20 6.40 17.98
C PRO A 32 14.68 6.18 17.91
N ILE A 33 14.15 5.83 16.72
CA ILE A 33 12.73 5.45 16.57
C ILE A 33 12.40 4.20 17.39
N VAL A 34 13.26 3.19 17.37
CA VAL A 34 13.04 1.92 18.08
C VAL A 34 13.12 2.14 19.59
N GLU A 35 14.09 2.92 20.05
CA GLU A 35 14.20 3.30 21.46
C GLU A 35 12.94 4.05 21.94
N THR A 36 12.48 5.03 21.17
CA THR A 36 11.27 5.81 21.49
C THR A 36 10.01 4.94 21.49
N LEU A 37 9.89 4.03 20.51
CA LEU A 37 8.79 3.06 20.46
C LEU A 37 8.78 2.15 21.69
N CYS A 38 9.95 1.71 22.15
CA CYS A 38 10.09 0.89 23.36
C CYS A 38 9.59 1.65 24.60
N GLN A 39 10.07 2.88 24.82
CA GLN A 39 9.64 3.71 25.94
C GLN A 39 8.12 3.98 25.93
N LYS A 40 7.56 4.27 24.75
CA LYS A 40 6.10 4.48 24.61
C LYS A 40 5.29 3.21 24.88
N ALA A 41 5.75 2.06 24.39
CA ALA A 41 5.09 0.78 24.63
C ALA A 41 5.18 0.33 26.10
N GLU A 42 6.25 0.68 26.81
CA GLU A 42 6.39 0.45 28.26
C GLU A 42 5.43 1.33 29.06
N ALA A 43 5.23 2.58 28.64
CA ALA A 43 4.29 3.50 29.27
C ALA A 43 2.82 3.09 29.06
N ASP A 44 2.44 2.74 27.82
CA ASP A 44 1.11 2.20 27.50
C ASP A 44 1.15 1.19 26.35
N LYS A 45 0.96 -0.09 26.70
CA LYS A 45 0.90 -1.21 25.73
C LYS A 45 -0.33 -1.16 24.83
N ASN A 46 -1.34 -0.36 25.19
CA ASN A 46 -2.59 -0.24 24.46
C ASN A 46 -2.72 1.03 23.64
N ASP A 47 -1.69 1.89 23.64
CA ASP A 47 -1.65 3.09 22.82
C ASP A 47 -1.85 2.72 21.33
N LYS A 48 -2.97 3.20 20.77
CA LYS A 48 -3.36 2.96 19.38
C LYS A 48 -2.33 3.54 18.42
N SER A 49 -1.81 4.74 18.70
CA SER A 49 -0.83 5.42 17.85
C SER A 49 0.48 4.64 17.76
N VAL A 50 0.93 4.04 18.88
CA VAL A 50 2.12 3.19 18.93
C VAL A 50 1.92 1.92 18.12
N LYS A 51 0.77 1.25 18.28
CA LYS A 51 0.43 0.05 17.49
C LYS A 51 0.41 0.35 16.01
N ASP A 52 -0.21 1.46 15.62
CA ASP A 52 -0.29 1.91 14.23
C ASP A 52 1.10 2.23 13.65
N LEU A 53 1.97 2.88 14.43
CA LEU A 53 3.34 3.18 14.01
C LEU A 53 4.19 1.90 13.85
N VAL A 54 4.00 0.90 14.70
CA VAL A 54 4.68 -0.41 14.56
C VAL A 54 4.21 -1.14 13.30
N VAL A 55 2.91 -1.13 13.00
CA VAL A 55 2.37 -1.71 11.75
C VAL A 55 2.94 -0.97 10.54
N LEU A 56 2.95 0.37 10.57
CA LEU A 56 3.52 1.18 9.50
C LEU A 56 5.01 0.87 9.27
N LEU A 57 5.79 0.73 10.35
CA LEU A 57 7.21 0.38 10.28
C LEU A 57 7.42 -1.00 9.63
N PHE A 58 6.60 -1.99 10.00
CA PHE A 58 6.62 -3.32 9.40
C PHE A 58 6.31 -3.27 7.89
N GLU A 59 5.22 -2.62 7.50
CA GLU A 59 4.81 -2.51 6.08
C GLU A 59 5.84 -1.73 5.25
N THR A 60 6.39 -0.67 5.82
CA THR A 60 7.47 0.12 5.20
C THR A 60 8.71 -0.74 4.98
N ALA A 61 9.05 -1.61 5.93
CA ALA A 61 10.20 -2.52 5.80
C ALA A 61 10.01 -3.61 4.72
N LEU A 62 8.76 -3.95 4.36
CA LEU A 62 8.47 -4.90 3.28
C LEU A 62 8.90 -4.36 1.91
N LEU A 63 8.78 -3.05 1.68
CA LEU A 63 9.09 -2.39 0.41
C LEU A 63 10.56 -2.54 -0.01
N PRO A 64 11.56 -2.10 0.79
CA PRO A 64 12.98 -2.28 0.45
C PRO A 64 13.40 -3.75 0.48
N SER A 65 12.73 -4.58 1.29
CA SER A 65 12.96 -6.03 1.37
C SER A 65 12.38 -6.82 0.18
N ALA A 66 11.88 -6.13 -0.84
CA ALA A 66 11.30 -6.69 -2.07
C ALA A 66 10.09 -7.62 -1.85
N PHE A 67 9.38 -7.45 -0.73
CA PHE A 67 8.08 -8.08 -0.50
C PHE A 67 6.94 -7.23 -1.06
N SER A 68 5.80 -7.87 -1.29
CA SER A 68 4.58 -7.17 -1.68
C SER A 68 3.75 -6.87 -0.44
N LEU A 69 3.13 -5.69 -0.40
CA LEU A 69 2.09 -5.37 0.59
C LEU A 69 0.86 -6.25 0.34
N GLU A 70 0.22 -6.71 1.41
CA GLU A 70 -1.01 -7.50 1.33
C GLU A 70 -2.21 -6.61 0.99
N ASP A 71 -2.34 -5.49 1.70
CA ASP A 71 -3.36 -4.47 1.44
C ASP A 71 -2.75 -3.07 1.34
N ARG A 72 -2.76 -2.52 0.13
CA ARG A 72 -2.24 -1.17 -0.14
C ARG A 72 -3.15 -0.08 0.43
N GLN A 73 -4.46 -0.32 0.52
CA GLN A 73 -5.40 0.68 1.04
C GLN A 73 -5.24 0.87 2.54
N THR A 74 -5.09 -0.23 3.30
CA THR A 74 -4.82 -0.16 4.74
C THR A 74 -3.51 0.58 5.03
N HIS A 75 -2.44 0.30 4.27
CA HIS A 75 -1.17 1.03 4.39
C HIS A 75 -1.34 2.54 4.16
N ALA A 76 -2.05 2.93 3.08
CA ALA A 76 -2.33 4.32 2.77
C ALA A 76 -3.14 5.02 3.88
N ASN A 77 -4.17 4.36 4.40
CA ASN A 77 -4.98 4.87 5.51
C ASN A 77 -4.14 5.10 6.78
N CYS A 78 -3.18 4.21 7.06
CA CYS A 78 -2.26 4.37 8.18
C CYS A 78 -1.34 5.59 8.00
N ILE A 79 -0.82 5.81 6.78
CA ILE A 79 -0.03 7.00 6.43
C ILE A 79 -0.87 8.28 6.61
N TYR A 80 -2.09 8.31 6.07
CA TYR A 80 -2.96 9.49 6.18
C TYR A 80 -3.27 9.85 7.63
N ARG A 81 -3.51 8.85 8.48
CA ARG A 81 -3.68 9.05 9.91
C ARG A 81 -2.44 9.65 10.57
N MET A 82 -1.23 9.17 10.23
CA MET A 82 0.01 9.75 10.74
C MET A 82 0.24 11.20 10.26
N ILE A 83 -0.13 11.50 9.02
CA ILE A 83 -0.08 12.87 8.50
C ILE A 83 -1.07 13.77 9.24
N LYS A 84 -2.32 13.33 9.45
CA LYS A 84 -3.33 14.06 10.23
C LYS A 84 -2.82 14.35 11.65
N LEU A 85 -2.27 13.35 12.34
CA LEU A 85 -1.70 13.51 13.68
C LEU A 85 -0.52 14.50 13.69
N GLY A 86 0.39 14.41 12.70
CA GLY A 86 1.52 15.33 12.58
C GLY A 86 1.11 16.78 12.28
N LEU A 87 -0.04 16.98 11.65
CA LEU A 87 -0.63 18.29 11.36
C LEU A 87 -1.62 18.77 12.43
N GLY A 88 -1.93 17.94 13.44
CA GLY A 88 -2.93 18.25 14.47
C GLY A 88 -4.38 18.29 13.96
N ILE A 89 -4.69 17.53 12.91
CA ILE A 89 -6.03 17.39 12.33
C ILE A 89 -6.73 16.21 13.03
N ASP A 90 -7.95 16.43 13.52
CA ASP A 90 -8.74 15.37 14.17
C ASP A 90 -9.12 14.24 13.19
N GLU A 91 -9.12 13.00 13.69
CA GLU A 91 -9.45 11.82 12.88
C GLU A 91 -10.90 11.86 12.36
N ASP A 92 -11.79 12.54 13.09
CA ASP A 92 -13.23 12.69 12.80
C ASP A 92 -13.57 13.83 11.83
N GLU A 93 -12.59 14.63 11.39
CA GLU A 93 -12.79 15.42 10.17
C GLU A 93 -12.82 14.43 9.00
N VAL A 94 -14.03 13.95 8.73
CA VAL A 94 -14.43 13.28 7.51
C VAL A 94 -14.13 14.25 6.38
N THR A 95 -12.92 14.17 5.84
CA THR A 95 -12.67 14.63 4.49
C THR A 95 -13.59 13.75 3.66
N ALA A 96 -14.71 14.32 3.22
CA ALA A 96 -15.59 13.71 2.24
C ALA A 96 -14.67 13.09 1.19
N GLU A 97 -14.82 11.79 0.98
CA GLU A 97 -14.13 11.11 -0.10
C GLU A 97 -14.26 12.00 -1.33
N PRO A 98 -13.17 12.34 -2.04
CA PRO A 98 -13.36 12.75 -3.41
C PRO A 98 -13.96 11.51 -4.06
N SER A 99 -15.29 11.52 -4.19
CA SER A 99 -16.02 10.67 -5.10
C SER A 99 -15.18 10.61 -6.35
N ALA A 100 -14.65 9.43 -6.66
CA ALA A 100 -13.97 9.16 -7.91
C ALA A 100 -15.01 9.15 -9.03
N ALA A 101 -15.78 10.24 -9.16
CA ALA A 101 -16.31 10.69 -10.41
C ALA A 101 -15.23 11.59 -11.01
N VAL A 102 -14.23 10.96 -11.63
CA VAL A 102 -13.70 11.54 -12.86
C VAL A 102 -14.91 11.68 -13.78
N PRO A 103 -15.38 12.89 -14.13
CA PRO A 103 -16.19 13.01 -15.32
C PRO A 103 -15.23 12.62 -16.44
N ASP A 104 -15.46 11.48 -17.06
CA ASP A 104 -14.97 11.18 -18.40
C ASP A 104 -15.62 12.21 -19.35
N GLU A 105 -15.19 13.47 -19.23
CA GLU A 105 -15.48 14.52 -20.19
C GLU A 105 -14.45 14.35 -21.31
N ILE A 106 -14.62 13.25 -22.03
CA ILE A 106 -14.03 13.05 -23.34
C ILE A 106 -14.67 14.12 -24.22
N HIS A 107 -14.02 15.29 -24.31
CA HIS A 107 -14.28 16.29 -25.34
C HIS A 107 -14.27 15.56 -26.70
N PRO A 108 -15.41 15.47 -27.42
CA PRO A 108 -15.41 14.90 -28.75
C PRO A 108 -14.59 15.82 -29.64
N LEU A 109 -13.44 15.33 -30.14
CA LEU A 109 -12.76 15.97 -31.24
C LEU A 109 -13.59 15.69 -32.50
N GLU A 110 -14.42 16.65 -32.89
CA GLU A 110 -14.95 16.73 -34.24
C GLU A 110 -13.78 16.88 -35.23
N GLY A 111 -13.64 15.95 -36.17
CA GLY A 111 -12.63 16.05 -37.22
C GLY A 111 -12.42 14.78 -38.04
N ASP A 112 -13.22 14.68 -39.10
CA ASP A 112 -13.04 13.94 -40.36
C ASP A 112 -13.10 12.40 -40.37
N GLU A 113 -14.26 11.97 -40.88
CA GLU A 113 -14.44 10.84 -41.78
C GLU A 113 -13.42 10.92 -42.95
N ASP A 114 -12.47 9.99 -43.06
CA ASP A 114 -12.20 9.27 -44.32
C ASP A 114 -11.14 8.18 -44.14
N ALA A 115 -11.16 7.22 -45.06
CA ALA A 115 -10.21 6.13 -45.26
C ALA A 115 -10.37 4.86 -44.40
N SER A 116 -11.60 4.33 -44.41
CA SER A 116 -11.75 2.89 -44.62
C SER A 116 -11.08 2.50 -45.95
N ARG A 117 -9.87 1.94 -45.92
CA ARG A 117 -9.30 1.23 -47.08
C ARG A 117 -8.39 0.10 -46.64
N MET A 118 -8.96 -1.11 -46.70
CA MET A 118 -8.30 -2.41 -46.77
C MET A 118 -6.97 -2.40 -47.53
N GLU A 119 -5.98 -3.12 -47.02
CA GLU A 119 -5.23 -4.07 -47.84
C GLU A 119 -4.64 -5.19 -46.96
N GLU A 120 -5.06 -6.42 -47.24
CA GLU A 120 -4.40 -7.66 -46.80
C GLU A 120 -2.94 -7.66 -47.26
N VAL A 121 -2.04 -8.17 -46.43
CA VAL A 121 -0.69 -8.56 -46.86
C VAL A 121 -0.53 -10.05 -46.55
N ASP A 122 -0.37 -10.80 -47.63
CA ASP A 122 -0.08 -12.23 -47.77
C ASP A 122 1.17 -12.68 -46.96
#